data_AF-A0A3D1IKL1-F1
#
_entry.id   AF-A0A3D1IKL1-F1
#
_cell.length_a   1.000
_cell.length_b   1.000
_cell.length_c   1.000
_cell.angle_alpha   90.00
_cell.angle_beta   90.00
_cell.angle_gamma   90.00
#
_symmetry.space_group_name_H-M   'P 1'
#
loop_
_entity.id
_entity.type
_entity.pdbx_description
1 polymer ?
#
loop_
_entity_poly.entity_id
_entity_poly.type
_entity_poly.pdbx_seq_one_letter_code
_entity_poly.pdbx_strand_id
1 'polypeptide(L)' 'EWKGDYLVGSLKARSLFRVEIEDNHFVARETLFEGIGRLRDIEQASNGDIYLLFEHNAGGKIVRLVPVE' A
#
# COMPACT_ATOMS: atom_id res chain seq x y z
N GLU A 1 1.43 14.11 5.52
CA GLU A 1 2.81 13.65 5.26
C GLU A 1 2.85 12.18 5.67
N TRP A 2 3.30 11.24 4.83
CA TRP A 2 3.31 9.78 5.16
C TRP A 2 4.68 9.29 5.65
N LYS A 3 5.53 10.20 6.13
CA LYS A 3 6.92 9.88 6.48
C LYS A 3 6.97 9.09 7.78
N GLY A 4 7.49 7.86 7.73
CA GLY A 4 7.56 6.96 8.88
C GLY A 4 6.35 6.02 9.01
N ASP A 5 5.31 6.22 8.20
CA ASP A 5 4.16 5.33 8.15
C ASP A 5 4.50 4.02 7.42
N TYR A 6 3.79 2.96 7.80
CA TYR A 6 3.83 1.69 7.10
C TYR A 6 2.70 1.60 6.09
N LEU A 7 3.02 1.12 4.91
CA LEU A 7 2.04 0.69 3.92
C LEU A 7 1.88 -0.82 3.99
N VAL A 8 0.66 -1.29 4.21
CA VAL A 8 0.37 -2.71 4.42
C VAL A 8 -0.64 -3.21 3.39
N GLY A 9 -0.20 -4.15 2.56
CA GLY A 9 -1.02 -4.82 1.56
C GLY A 9 -1.69 -6.08 2.09
N SER A 10 -2.87 -6.41 1.55
CA SER A 10 -3.52 -7.70 1.82
C SER A 10 -3.92 -8.43 0.55
N LEU A 11 -3.46 -9.68 0.41
CA LEU A 11 -3.91 -10.60 -0.61
C LEU A 11 -5.37 -11.01 -0.41
N LYS A 12 -5.78 -11.33 0.83
CA LYS A 12 -7.13 -11.83 1.12
C LYS A 12 -8.16 -10.70 1.19
N ALA A 13 -7.85 -9.62 1.90
CA ALA A 13 -8.76 -8.49 2.04
C ALA A 13 -8.83 -7.62 0.78
N ARG A 14 -7.80 -7.69 -0.09
CA ARG A 14 -7.71 -6.91 -1.33
C ARG A 14 -7.70 -5.42 -1.06
N SER A 15 -6.92 -5.00 -0.07
CA SER A 15 -6.87 -3.62 0.43
C SER A 15 -5.44 -3.15 0.62
N LEU A 16 -5.26 -1.83 0.60
CA LEU A 16 -4.06 -1.13 1.05
C LEU A 16 -4.39 -0.30 2.28
N PHE A 17 -3.57 -0.44 3.32
CA PHE A 17 -3.68 0.34 4.55
C PHE A 17 -2.47 1.24 4.73
N ARG A 18 -2.70 2.45 5.26
CA ARG A 18 -1.66 3.25 5.90
C ARG A 18 -1.75 3.02 7.41
N VAL A 19 -0.64 2.63 8.01
CA VAL A 19 -0.54 2.36 9.44
C VAL A 19 0.47 3.33 10.04
N GLU A 20 0.00 4.11 11.00
CA GLU A 20 0.79 5.10 11.71
C GLU A 20 1.36 4.47 12.98
N ILE A 21 2.69 4.55 13.12
CA ILE A 21 3.44 4.02 14.25
C ILE A 21 4.26 5.17 14.85
N GLU A 22 4.07 5.44 16.14
CA GLU A 22 4.87 6.40 16.91
C GLU A 22 5.53 5.67 18.07
N ASP A 23 6.84 5.88 18.27
CA ASP A 23 7.60 5.25 19.36
C ASP A 23 7.40 3.72 19.47
N ASN A 24 7.32 3.03 18.32
CA ASN A 24 7.00 1.60 18.19
C ASN A 24 5.61 1.16 18.69
N HIS A 25 4.67 2.10 18.81
CA HIS A 25 3.29 1.83 19.19
C HIS A 25 2.34 2.15 18.03
N PHE A 26 1.30 1.32 17.90
CA PHE A 26 0.21 1.57 16.96
C PHE A 26 -0.59 2.80 17.36
N VAL A 27 -0.75 3.74 16.43
CA VAL A 27 -1.54 4.96 16.63
C VAL A 27 -2.86 4.88 15.87
N ALA A 28 -2.78 4.66 14.55
CA ALA A 28 -3.95 4.67 13.68
C ALA A 28 -3.79 3.77 12.45
N ARG A 29 -4.92 3.37 11.88
CA ARG A 29 -5.00 2.71 10.57
C ARG A 29 -6.02 3.43 9.70
N GLU A 30 -5.58 3.78 8.50
CA GLU A 30 -6.42 4.29 7.43
C GLU A 30 -6.50 3.26 6.30
N THR A 31 -7.71 3.01 5.79
CA THR A 31 -7.89 2.22 4.56
C THR A 31 -7.79 3.16 3.36
N LEU A 32 -6.74 3.02 2.54
CA LEU A 32 -6.53 3.85 1.36
C LEU A 32 -7.40 3.42 0.18
N PHE A 33 -7.53 2.10 -0.04
CA PHE A 33 -8.47 1.54 -1.01
C PHE A 33 -8.76 0.06 -0.73
N GLU A 34 -9.91 -0.41 -1.21
CA GLU A 34 -10.35 -1.81 -1.13
C GLU A 34 -10.88 -2.29 -2.49
N GLY A 35 -10.86 -3.60 -2.72
CA GLY A 35 -11.51 -4.25 -3.86
C GLY A 35 -10.71 -4.25 -5.17
N ILE A 36 -9.64 -3.47 -5.29
CA ILE A 36 -8.94 -3.28 -6.57
C ILE A 36 -8.02 -4.45 -6.98
N GLY A 37 -7.68 -5.36 -6.06
CA GLY A 37 -6.93 -6.58 -6.38
C GLY A 37 -6.18 -7.17 -5.19
N ARG A 38 -5.51 -8.31 -5.41
CA ARG A 38 -4.67 -8.95 -4.39
C ARG A 38 -3.31 -8.26 -4.36
N LEU A 39 -3.03 -7.49 -3.31
CA LEU A 39 -1.76 -6.77 -3.19
C LEU A 39 -0.68 -7.71 -2.66
N ARG A 40 0.36 -7.95 -3.47
CA ARG A 40 1.45 -8.87 -3.16
C ARG A 40 2.64 -8.14 -2.56
N ASP A 41 2.98 -6.99 -3.12
CA ASP A 41 4.19 -6.26 -2.74
C ASP A 41 4.00 -4.75 -2.87
N ILE A 42 4.80 -4.00 -2.10
CA ILE A 42 4.80 -2.54 -2.05
C ILE A 42 6.25 -2.07 -1.96
N GLU A 43 6.67 -1.23 -2.89
CA GLU A 43 8.04 -0.70 -2.92
C GLU A 43 8.04 0.82 -3.06
N GLN A 44 8.95 1.49 -2.34
CA GLN A 44 9.18 2.92 -2.46
C GLN A 44 10.45 3.19 -3.27
N ALA A 45 10.33 3.95 -4.36
CA ALA A 45 11.48 4.41 -5.12
C ALA A 45 12.22 5.54 -4.40
N SER A 46 13.47 5.80 -4.78
CA SER A 46 14.31 6.83 -4.16
C SER A 46 13.76 8.25 -4.24
N ASN A 47 12.84 8.52 -5.17
CA ASN A 47 12.14 9.80 -5.31
C ASN A 47 10.84 9.87 -4.49
N GLY A 48 10.49 8.83 -3.73
CA GLY A 48 9.28 8.73 -2.93
C GLY A 48 8.06 8.14 -3.65
N ASP A 49 8.14 7.85 -4.95
CA ASP A 49 7.06 7.16 -5.66
C ASP A 49 6.81 5.77 -5.05
N ILE A 50 5.54 5.41 -4.89
CA ILE A 50 5.14 4.10 -4.37
C ILE A 50 4.65 3.22 -5.53
N TYR A 51 5.20 2.03 -5.64
CA TYR A 51 4.83 1.01 -6.61
C TYR A 51 4.15 -0.17 -5.93
N LEU A 52 3.12 -0.69 -6.57
CA LEU A 52 2.27 -1.76 -6.06
C LEU A 52 2.29 -2.94 -7.02
N LEU A 53 2.55 -4.14 -6.50
CA LEU A 53 2.39 -5.39 -7.25
C LEU A 53 1.03 -6.02 -6.95
N PHE A 54 0.19 -6.11 -7.97
CA PHE A 54 -1.05 -6.89 -7.94
C PHE A 54 -0.82 -8.30 -8.48
N GLU A 55 -1.09 -9.31 -7.65
CA GLU A 55 -1.07 -10.72 -8.03
C GLU A 55 -2.35 -11.09 -8.77
N HIS A 56 -2.21 -11.72 -9.93
CA HIS A 56 -3.32 -12.31 -10.67
C HIS A 56 -2.83 -13.49 -11.51
N ASN A 57 -3.58 -14.60 -11.52
CA ASN A 57 -3.18 -15.85 -12.20
C ASN A 57 -3.02 -15.69 -13.72
N ALA A 58 -3.73 -14.75 -14.33
CA ALA A 58 -3.66 -14.46 -15.77
C ALA A 58 -2.66 -13.34 -16.13
N GLY A 59 -1.81 -12.91 -15.19
CA GLY A 59 -0.83 -11.85 -15.37
C GLY A 59 -0.95 -10.77 -14.31
N GLY A 60 0.06 -10.68 -13.43
CA GLY A 60 0.18 -9.63 -12.43
C GLY A 60 0.43 -8.26 -13.05
N LYS A 61 0.22 -7.20 -12.27
CA LYS A 61 0.44 -5.82 -12.71
C LYS A 61 1.24 -5.05 -11.68
N ILE A 62 2.25 -4.31 -12.15
CA ILE A 62 2.91 -3.29 -11.37
C ILE A 62 2.27 -1.95 -11.74
N VAL A 63 1.83 -1.20 -10.73
CA VAL A 63 1.24 0.14 -10.93
C VAL A 63 1.89 1.13 -9.97
N ARG A 64 1.85 2.42 -10.31
CA ARG A 64 2.29 3.50 -9.44
C ARG A 64 1.10 4.11 -8.72
N LEU A 65 1.20 4.28 -7.40
CA LEU A 65 0.20 4.98 -6.58
C LEU A 65 0.40 6.49 -6.73
N VAL A 66 -0.68 7.20 -7.08
CA VAL A 66 -0.68 8.65 -7.22
C VAL A 66 -1.83 9.26 -6.40
N PRO A 67 -1.64 10.43 -5.76
CA PRO A 67 -2.73 11.14 -5.11
C PRO A 67 -3.81 11.57 -6.10
N VAL A 68 -5.06 11.64 -5.64
CA VAL A 68 -6.12 12.34 -6.35
C VAL A 68 -6.07 13.83 -5.99
N GLU A 69 -6.39 14.70 -6.93
CA GLU A 69 -6.57 16.15 -6.69
C GLU A 69 -7.79 16.43 -5.81
#